data_AF-A0A848V752-F1
#
_entry.id   AF-A0A848V752-F1
#
_cell.length_a   1.000
_cell.length_b   1.000
_cell.length_c   1.000
_cell.angle_alpha   90.00
_cell.angle_beta   90.00
_cell.angle_gamma   90.00
#
_symmetry.space_group_name_H-M   'P 1'
#
loop_
_entity.id
_entity.type
_entity.pdbx_description
1 polymer ?
#
loop_
_entity_poly.entity_id
_entity_poly.type
_entity_poly.pdbx_seq_one_letter_code
_entity_poly.pdbx_strand_id
1 'polypeptide(L)'
;MAMDNTRIYQDRRFKFLGACALAALALVWLRPESTPAEAKTTEIAAPAAPIIDVTRDDLYLIDHPSIEPATSLTLKYGDSLGPMLQKNGLEPGEAYKLSESFSDVYDPRKLKVGQNFNLFYDQGQISYLTYKPSVETTVYVNRNDDGSYNSRSITAEFKMETVSVKTSIENSIYLDANRLGAPDKVIQQFANIYEYSVDFQRDIQPGDEFEMFFEVAKDSRGEIVKAGDLLYTSFSPRGKKMDYYLFTDAKGRENFYDADGKTAKRKLRATPVNGARLSSSYGRRKHPISGYRKMHTGVDFAAPSGTPILAAGTGTIEFAGTNGGYGKYIRIRHSDGYKTAYAHMSRFARGMGKGKYVSQDQIIGYVGTTGYSTGPHLHYEVHHNGQKINPRRLSQLSGKPLSSDQIPAFKSRRAKIDKMRSLSPVLQPEPILNAELTVTGKSDAPLID
;
A
#
# COMPACT_ATOMS: atom_id res chain seq x y z
N MET A 1 7.54 19.55 31.07
CA MET A 1 8.84 19.07 30.54
C MET A 1 8.50 18.03 29.48
N ALA A 2 8.41 18.46 28.22
CA ALA A 2 7.85 17.66 27.12
C ALA A 2 8.97 16.89 26.43
N MET A 3 8.81 15.56 26.29
CA MET A 3 9.72 14.70 25.54
C MET A 3 9.42 14.79 24.05
N ASP A 4 10.45 15.13 23.29
CA ASP A 4 10.50 15.24 21.84
C ASP A 4 10.60 13.84 21.20
N ASN A 5 9.51 13.37 20.60
CA ASN A 5 9.42 12.08 19.89
C ASN A 5 9.53 12.25 18.37
N THR A 6 10.55 12.99 17.91
CA THR A 6 10.82 13.17 16.48
C THR A 6 12.26 12.79 16.11
N ARG A 7 12.60 11.51 16.25
CA ARG A 7 13.77 10.93 15.58
C ARG A 7 13.41 9.57 14.97
N ILE A 8 13.18 9.57 13.66
CA ILE A 8 13.19 8.36 12.84
C ILE A 8 14.65 8.15 12.42
N TYR A 9 15.20 6.97 12.73
CA TYR A 9 16.56 6.59 12.36
C TYR A 9 16.71 6.58 10.83
N GLN A 10 17.69 7.34 10.32
CA GLN A 10 18.16 7.21 8.95
C GLN A 10 18.89 5.88 8.80
N ASP A 11 18.35 5.00 7.95
CA ASP A 11 19.03 3.77 7.56
C ASP A 11 20.21 4.16 6.65
N ARG A 12 21.42 4.03 7.19
CA ARG A 12 22.67 4.40 6.51
C ARG A 12 23.00 3.32 5.49
N ARG A 13 22.59 3.51 4.24
CA ARG A 13 23.25 2.83 3.12
C ARG A 13 24.59 3.51 2.85
N PHE A 14 25.63 2.69 2.72
CA PHE A 14 27.03 3.00 2.40
C PHE A 14 27.95 3.43 3.56
N LYS A 15 28.63 2.42 4.14
CA LYS A 15 30.05 2.50 4.57
C LYS A 15 30.75 1.16 4.32
N PHE A 16 32.07 1.25 4.15
CA PHE A 16 33.09 0.25 3.80
C PHE A 16 33.42 0.19 2.29
N LEU A 17 34.68 0.34 1.84
CA LEU A 17 35.99 0.24 2.50
C LEU A 17 36.96 1.35 2.07
N GLY A 18 37.88 1.68 2.98
CA GLY A 18 39.13 2.34 2.67
C GLY A 18 40.33 1.42 2.99
N ALA A 19 41.37 1.60 2.17
CA ALA A 19 42.80 1.34 2.39
C ALA A 19 43.34 -0.10 2.30
N CYS A 20 44.05 -0.37 1.20
CA CYS A 20 45.45 -0.86 1.05
C CYS A 20 45.67 -1.01 -0.48
N ALA A 21 46.75 -0.60 -1.16
CA ALA A 21 48.14 -0.46 -0.77
C ALA A 21 48.88 0.58 -1.66
N LEU A 22 50.10 0.86 -1.22
CA LEU A 22 51.08 1.87 -1.65
C LEU A 22 51.71 1.65 -3.05
N ALA A 23 52.07 2.79 -3.64
CA ALA A 23 53.30 3.10 -4.40
C ALA A 23 53.63 2.33 -5.70
N ALA A 24 53.60 3.05 -6.82
CA ALA A 24 54.78 3.28 -7.67
C ALA A 24 54.52 4.39 -8.71
N LEU A 25 55.38 5.41 -8.71
CA LEU A 25 55.57 6.37 -9.80
C LEU A 25 56.12 5.66 -11.05
N ALA A 26 55.62 6.01 -12.25
CA ALA A 26 56.46 6.27 -13.43
C ALA A 26 55.64 6.77 -14.65
N LEU A 27 55.98 7.98 -15.07
CA LEU A 27 56.00 8.58 -16.42
C LEU A 27 55.09 8.05 -17.55
N VAL A 28 54.27 8.96 -18.08
CA VAL A 28 53.72 8.96 -19.44
C VAL A 28 54.66 9.75 -20.37
N TRP A 29 55.18 9.15 -21.44
CA TRP A 29 55.57 9.85 -22.69
C TRP A 29 55.37 8.93 -23.92
N LEU A 30 54.66 9.49 -24.92
CA LEU A 30 54.70 9.32 -26.40
C LEU A 30 54.37 7.99 -27.13
N ARG A 31 53.17 7.99 -27.76
CA ARG A 31 52.86 8.03 -29.23
C ARG A 31 53.48 6.98 -30.19
N PRO A 32 52.94 6.85 -31.44
CA PRO A 32 52.23 5.66 -31.94
C PRO A 32 53.00 4.91 -33.04
N GLU A 33 52.60 3.68 -33.35
CA GLU A 33 52.89 3.09 -34.66
C GLU A 33 51.87 2.02 -35.08
N SER A 34 51.68 1.93 -36.38
CA SER A 34 50.54 1.40 -37.13
C SER A 34 50.68 -0.07 -37.57
N THR A 35 49.57 -0.81 -37.47
CA THR A 35 49.03 -1.95 -38.26
C THR A 35 49.96 -2.76 -39.20
N PRO A 36 49.75 -4.09 -39.28
CA PRO A 36 48.84 -4.61 -40.31
C PRO A 36 47.87 -5.71 -39.82
N ALA A 37 46.81 -5.89 -40.60
CA ALA A 37 45.70 -6.80 -40.35
C ALA A 37 46.06 -8.27 -40.58
N GLU A 38 45.56 -9.13 -39.68
CA GLU A 38 45.40 -10.56 -39.93
C GLU A 38 44.02 -10.98 -39.43
N ALA A 39 43.19 -11.48 -40.35
CA ALA A 39 41.85 -11.95 -40.05
C ALA A 39 41.92 -13.43 -39.67
N LYS A 40 41.38 -13.80 -38.49
CA LYS A 40 40.75 -15.11 -38.28
C LYS A 40 39.93 -15.19 -36.98
N THR A 41 38.71 -15.67 -37.18
CA THR A 41 37.79 -16.33 -36.23
C THR A 41 37.14 -15.47 -35.16
N THR A 42 35.90 -15.05 -35.44
CA THR A 42 34.94 -14.59 -34.44
C THR A 42 34.57 -15.77 -33.53
N GLU A 43 35.21 -15.88 -32.39
CA GLU A 43 34.71 -16.69 -31.28
C GLU A 43 33.77 -15.78 -30.47
N ILE A 44 32.47 -16.07 -30.49
CA ILE A 44 31.49 -15.37 -29.65
C ILE A 44 31.80 -15.78 -28.22
N ALA A 45 32.48 -14.91 -27.47
CA ALA A 45 32.62 -15.08 -26.03
C ALA A 45 31.22 -15.15 -25.43
N ALA A 46 30.87 -16.31 -24.86
CA ALA A 46 29.71 -16.46 -24.01
C ALA A 46 29.76 -15.36 -22.93
N PRO A 47 28.61 -14.75 -22.56
CA PRO A 47 28.61 -13.78 -21.47
C PRO A 47 29.22 -14.46 -20.24
N ALA A 48 30.32 -13.92 -19.75
CA ALA A 48 30.93 -14.36 -18.51
C ALA A 48 29.84 -14.39 -17.44
N ALA A 49 29.56 -15.59 -16.92
CA ALA A 49 28.71 -15.73 -15.76
C ALA A 49 29.22 -14.79 -14.67
N PRO A 50 28.33 -14.09 -13.93
CA PRO A 50 28.76 -13.21 -12.86
C PRO A 50 29.63 -14.02 -11.89
N ILE A 51 30.86 -13.56 -11.69
CA ILE A 51 31.74 -14.09 -10.66
C ILE A 51 31.05 -13.79 -9.33
N ILE A 52 30.50 -14.85 -8.71
CA ILE A 52 30.02 -14.80 -7.34
C ILE A 52 31.28 -14.60 -6.50
N ASP A 53 31.36 -13.47 -5.78
CA ASP A 53 32.38 -13.28 -4.75
C ASP A 53 32.02 -14.16 -3.55
N VAL A 54 32.63 -15.35 -3.51
CA VAL A 54 32.36 -16.43 -2.53
C VAL A 54 33.21 -16.30 -1.26
N THR A 55 33.65 -15.10 -0.89
CA THR A 55 34.56 -14.91 0.28
C THR A 55 33.85 -14.64 1.61
N ARG A 56 32.56 -14.99 1.74
CA ARG A 56 31.88 -15.04 3.04
C ARG A 56 31.53 -16.48 3.41
N ASP A 57 32.20 -16.98 4.45
CA ASP A 57 31.96 -18.25 5.15
C ASP A 57 30.53 -18.41 5.75
N ASP A 58 29.59 -17.53 5.42
CA ASP A 58 28.21 -17.56 5.93
C ASP A 58 27.28 -18.46 5.11
N LEU A 59 27.78 -19.14 4.09
CA LEU A 59 27.00 -19.94 3.13
C LEU A 59 26.71 -21.38 3.56
N TYR A 60 27.17 -21.82 4.74
CA TYR A 60 26.87 -23.18 5.25
C TYR A 60 25.42 -23.37 5.77
N LEU A 61 24.48 -22.46 5.48
CA LEU A 61 23.10 -22.55 5.96
C LEU A 61 22.03 -22.44 4.86
N ILE A 62 22.40 -22.40 3.57
CA ILE A 62 21.45 -22.19 2.46
C ILE A 62 21.40 -23.40 1.52
N ASP A 63 21.76 -24.59 1.99
CA ASP A 63 21.45 -25.82 1.24
C ASP A 63 21.09 -26.97 2.20
N HIS A 64 19.90 -26.86 2.79
CA HIS A 64 19.20 -28.05 3.26
C HIS A 64 18.04 -28.31 2.29
N PRO A 65 18.02 -29.45 1.57
CA PRO A 65 16.90 -29.82 0.73
C PRO A 65 15.68 -29.90 1.62
N SER A 66 14.69 -29.02 1.41
CA SER A 66 13.34 -29.04 2.00
C SER A 66 13.18 -30.02 3.17
N ILE A 67 13.83 -29.73 4.31
CA ILE A 67 13.62 -30.51 5.52
C ILE A 67 12.29 -30.00 6.05
N GLU A 68 11.22 -30.77 5.82
CA GLU A 68 9.94 -30.52 6.46
C GLU A 68 10.17 -30.48 7.98
N PRO A 69 9.57 -29.51 8.70
CA PRO A 69 9.70 -29.48 10.15
C PRO A 69 9.16 -30.78 10.71
N ALA A 70 9.91 -31.38 11.62
CA ALA A 70 9.45 -32.56 12.35
C ALA A 70 8.14 -32.25 13.11
N THR A 71 8.00 -31.00 13.60
CA THR A 71 6.77 -30.51 14.21
C THR A 71 6.52 -29.04 13.85
N SER A 72 5.30 -28.71 13.40
CA SER A 72 4.84 -27.32 13.26
C SER A 72 3.76 -27.01 14.28
N LEU A 73 3.97 -25.95 15.07
CA LEU A 73 3.09 -25.54 16.16
C LEU A 73 2.47 -24.18 15.86
N THR A 74 1.14 -24.11 15.91
CA THR A 74 0.40 -22.85 15.73
C THR A 74 -0.02 -22.27 17.08
N LEU A 75 0.31 -21.00 17.32
CA LEU A 75 -0.14 -20.26 18.50
C LEU A 75 -1.65 -20.12 18.55
N LYS A 76 -2.26 -20.50 19.67
CA LYS A 76 -3.69 -20.32 19.96
C LYS A 76 -3.93 -19.20 20.97
N TYR A 77 -5.19 -18.83 21.15
CA TYR A 77 -5.58 -17.83 22.14
C TYR A 77 -5.19 -18.28 23.55
N GLY A 78 -4.45 -17.42 24.26
CA GLY A 78 -3.95 -17.69 25.61
C GLY A 78 -2.63 -18.47 25.67
N ASP A 79 -2.09 -18.90 24.53
CA ASP A 79 -0.78 -19.56 24.49
C ASP A 79 0.36 -18.56 24.74
N SER A 80 1.40 -19.06 25.37
CA SER A 80 2.73 -18.46 25.41
C SER A 80 3.75 -19.49 24.95
N LEU A 81 4.89 -19.05 24.41
CA LEU A 81 5.85 -19.93 23.74
C LEU A 81 6.32 -21.08 24.64
N GLY A 82 6.81 -20.79 25.86
CA GLY A 82 7.25 -21.84 26.81
C GLY A 82 6.18 -22.90 27.09
N PRO A 83 5.00 -22.54 27.63
CA PRO A 83 3.91 -23.50 27.85
C PRO A 83 3.43 -24.24 26.60
N MET A 84 3.42 -23.58 25.43
CA MET A 84 3.10 -24.23 24.16
C MET A 84 4.12 -25.32 23.83
N LEU A 85 5.42 -25.04 23.97
CA LEU A 85 6.48 -26.02 23.74
C LEU A 85 6.36 -27.21 24.71
N GLN A 86 6.12 -26.93 25.99
CA GLN A 86 5.94 -27.98 27.02
C GLN A 86 4.77 -28.90 26.70
N LYS A 87 3.62 -28.32 26.35
CA LYS A 87 2.41 -29.08 25.98
C LYS A 87 2.64 -29.98 24.76
N ASN A 88 3.61 -29.63 23.90
CA ASN A 88 3.95 -30.38 22.69
C ASN A 88 5.22 -31.24 22.86
N GLY A 89 5.59 -31.59 24.10
CA GLY A 89 6.55 -32.64 24.38
C GLY A 89 7.98 -32.19 24.68
N LEU A 90 8.24 -30.88 24.81
CA LEU A 90 9.54 -30.41 25.33
C LEU A 90 9.55 -30.47 26.87
N GLU A 91 10.68 -30.89 27.43
CA GLU A 91 10.88 -30.89 28.88
C GLU A 91 10.76 -29.46 29.46
N PRO A 92 10.19 -29.27 30.67
CA PRO A 92 9.89 -27.93 31.20
C PRO A 92 11.09 -26.97 31.22
N GLY A 93 12.26 -27.47 31.61
CA GLY A 93 13.50 -26.68 31.65
C GLY A 93 14.05 -26.36 30.25
N GLU A 94 13.86 -27.26 29.29
CA GLU A 94 14.27 -27.05 27.90
C GLU A 94 13.40 -25.99 27.21
N ALA A 95 12.08 -26.13 27.36
CA ALA A 95 11.12 -25.14 26.86
C ALA A 95 11.33 -23.74 27.44
N TYR A 96 11.73 -23.65 28.72
CA TYR A 96 12.06 -22.37 29.36
C TYR A 96 13.30 -21.73 28.73
N LYS A 97 14.42 -22.45 28.65
CA LYS A 97 15.68 -21.94 28.06
C LYS A 97 15.51 -21.56 26.59
N LEU A 98 14.76 -22.35 25.83
CA LEU A 98 14.46 -22.07 24.43
C LEU A 98 13.62 -20.78 24.30
N SER A 99 12.59 -20.63 25.14
CA SER A 99 11.75 -19.43 25.15
C SER A 99 12.50 -18.18 25.63
N GLU A 100 13.44 -18.33 26.55
CA GLU A 100 14.33 -17.26 27.01
C GLU A 100 15.25 -16.80 25.87
N SER A 101 15.96 -17.73 25.24
CA SER A 101 16.84 -17.43 24.11
C SER A 101 16.07 -16.81 22.93
N PHE A 102 14.86 -17.29 22.64
CA PHE A 102 13.97 -16.64 21.66
C PHE A 102 13.71 -15.16 21.97
N SER A 103 13.52 -14.85 23.25
CA SER A 103 13.17 -13.51 23.72
C SER A 103 14.32 -12.50 23.57
N ASP A 104 15.55 -12.97 23.44
CA ASP A 104 16.73 -12.11 23.20
C ASP A 104 16.68 -11.39 21.86
N VAL A 105 16.05 -12.01 20.85
CA VAL A 105 16.00 -11.49 19.47
C VAL A 105 14.60 -11.12 19.00
N TYR A 106 13.55 -11.58 19.69
CA TYR A 106 12.16 -11.25 19.36
C TYR A 106 11.28 -11.08 20.59
N ASP A 107 10.58 -9.94 20.69
CA ASP A 107 9.66 -9.64 21.79
C ASP A 107 8.43 -10.57 21.75
N PRO A 108 8.25 -11.49 22.73
CA PRO A 108 7.15 -12.44 22.73
C PRO A 108 5.77 -11.79 22.77
N ARG A 109 5.67 -10.53 23.23
CA ARG A 109 4.39 -9.77 23.25
C ARG A 109 3.89 -9.39 21.86
N LYS A 110 4.75 -9.48 20.84
CA LYS A 110 4.38 -9.23 19.43
C LYS A 110 3.83 -10.47 18.74
N LEU A 111 3.87 -11.63 19.39
CA LEU A 111 3.28 -12.86 18.89
C LEU A 111 1.76 -12.72 18.76
N LYS A 112 1.22 -13.28 17.67
CA LYS A 112 -0.20 -13.25 17.33
C LYS A 112 -0.72 -14.65 17.15
N VAL A 113 -1.99 -14.83 17.50
CA VAL A 113 -2.73 -16.08 17.24
C VAL A 113 -2.66 -16.41 15.75
N GLY A 114 -2.44 -17.70 15.44
CA GLY A 114 -2.30 -18.21 14.08
C GLY A 114 -0.88 -18.22 13.52
N GLN A 115 0.11 -17.69 14.25
CA GLN A 115 1.51 -17.78 13.82
C GLN A 115 2.11 -19.16 14.12
N ASN A 116 2.99 -19.61 13.22
CA ASN A 116 3.59 -20.94 13.27
C ASN A 116 5.05 -20.91 13.75
N PHE A 117 5.40 -21.91 14.53
CA PHE A 117 6.74 -22.24 14.97
C PHE A 117 7.10 -23.61 14.41
N ASN A 118 8.28 -23.71 13.83
CA ASN A 118 8.76 -24.95 13.23
C ASN A 118 9.91 -25.49 14.09
N LEU A 119 9.76 -26.71 14.56
CA LEU A 119 10.71 -27.40 15.42
C LEU A 119 11.36 -28.53 14.63
N PHE A 120 12.67 -28.63 14.78
CA PHE A 120 13.51 -29.63 14.15
C PHE A 120 14.22 -30.43 15.21
N TYR A 121 14.21 -31.75 15.07
CA TYR A 121 14.81 -32.66 16.03
C TYR A 121 15.94 -33.44 15.37
N ASP A 122 17.00 -33.67 16.14
CA ASP A 122 18.07 -34.60 15.80
C ASP A 122 18.22 -35.62 16.92
N GLN A 123 18.21 -36.91 16.58
CA GLN A 123 18.28 -38.03 17.53
C GLN A 123 17.29 -37.92 18.72
N GLY A 124 16.10 -37.37 18.46
CA GLY A 124 15.05 -37.20 19.49
C GLY A 124 15.22 -35.97 20.40
N GLN A 125 16.28 -35.18 20.22
CA GLN A 125 16.47 -33.90 20.92
C GLN A 125 16.16 -32.73 19.98
N ILE A 126 15.66 -31.62 20.51
CA ILE A 126 15.44 -30.41 19.70
C ILE A 126 16.80 -29.89 19.20
N SER A 127 16.95 -29.74 17.89
CA SER A 127 18.14 -29.18 17.27
C SER A 127 18.01 -27.67 17.11
N TYR A 128 16.93 -27.23 16.46
CA TYR A 128 16.63 -25.80 16.33
C TYR A 128 15.13 -25.53 16.16
N LEU A 129 14.75 -24.30 16.53
CA LEU A 129 13.42 -23.74 16.30
C LEU A 129 13.54 -22.59 15.31
N THR A 130 12.60 -22.52 14.38
CA THR A 130 12.43 -21.35 13.50
C THR A 130 11.06 -20.72 13.66
N TYR A 131 11.03 -19.39 13.57
CA TYR A 131 9.82 -18.59 13.61
C TYR A 131 9.93 -17.47 12.58
N LYS A 132 8.92 -17.33 11.72
CA LYS A 132 8.88 -16.30 10.66
C LYS A 132 7.89 -15.20 11.03
N PRO A 133 8.30 -14.14 11.75
CA PRO A 133 7.41 -13.02 12.08
C PRO A 133 6.93 -12.25 10.86
N SER A 134 7.68 -12.30 9.77
CA SER A 134 7.34 -11.70 8.49
C SER A 134 7.92 -12.56 7.36
N VAL A 135 7.60 -12.21 6.11
CA VAL A 135 8.24 -12.83 4.94
C VAL A 135 9.74 -12.55 4.88
N GLU A 136 10.22 -11.48 5.54
CA GLU A 136 11.60 -11.01 5.48
C GLU A 136 12.44 -11.55 6.62
N THR A 137 11.85 -11.75 7.78
CA THR A 137 12.58 -12.06 8.99
C THR A 137 12.32 -13.49 9.38
N THR A 138 13.39 -14.24 9.61
CA THR A 138 13.35 -15.56 10.25
C THR A 138 14.18 -15.52 11.53
N VAL A 139 13.54 -15.84 12.64
CA VAL A 139 14.18 -16.04 13.93
C VAL A 139 14.60 -17.51 14.03
N TYR A 140 15.84 -17.73 14.42
CA TYR A 140 16.41 -19.04 14.72
C TYR A 140 16.78 -19.10 16.19
N VAL A 141 16.48 -20.23 16.82
CA VAL A 141 16.99 -20.59 18.14
C VAL A 141 17.62 -21.97 17.99
N ASN A 142 18.94 -22.06 18.09
CA ASN A 142 19.67 -23.31 17.91
C ASN A 142 20.13 -23.82 19.27
N ARG A 143 20.14 -25.14 19.42
CA ARG A 143 20.76 -25.82 20.55
C ARG A 143 22.23 -26.02 20.24
N ASN A 144 23.09 -25.66 21.19
CA ASN A 144 24.52 -25.93 21.14
C ASN A 144 24.83 -27.33 21.69
N ASP A 145 26.04 -27.83 21.43
CA ASP A 145 26.49 -29.15 21.91
C ASP A 145 26.52 -29.25 23.45
N ASP A 146 26.71 -28.13 24.15
CA ASP A 146 26.68 -28.03 25.62
C ASP A 146 25.26 -27.98 26.21
N GLY A 147 24.22 -28.04 25.36
CA GLY A 147 22.81 -27.96 25.76
C GLY A 147 22.31 -26.55 26.09
N SER A 148 23.11 -25.52 25.85
CA SER A 148 22.66 -24.12 25.84
C SER A 148 21.95 -23.76 24.52
N TYR A 149 21.31 -22.60 24.49
CA TYR A 149 20.63 -22.10 23.30
C TYR A 149 21.19 -20.75 22.88
N ASN A 150 21.40 -20.55 21.59
CA ASN A 150 21.69 -19.26 21.00
C ASN A 150 20.59 -18.87 20.01
N SER A 151 20.31 -17.57 19.91
CA SER A 151 19.32 -17.07 18.99
C SER A 151 19.89 -16.02 18.04
N ARG A 152 19.32 -15.96 16.85
CA ARG A 152 19.64 -14.93 15.85
C ARG A 152 18.40 -14.62 15.03
N SER A 153 18.31 -13.38 14.58
CA SER A 153 17.31 -12.95 13.60
C SER A 153 18.01 -12.70 12.28
N ILE A 154 17.59 -13.40 11.22
CA ILE A 154 18.06 -13.18 9.86
C ILE A 154 16.97 -12.42 9.10
N THR A 155 17.33 -11.28 8.53
CA THR A 155 16.46 -10.52 7.63
C THR A 155 16.95 -10.73 6.20
N ALA A 156 16.12 -11.38 5.38
CA ALA A 156 16.37 -11.58 3.97
C ALA A 156 16.34 -10.24 3.23
N GLU A 157 17.36 -9.99 2.42
CA GLU A 157 17.33 -8.91 1.44
C GLU A 157 16.63 -9.41 0.17
N PHE A 158 15.50 -8.78 -0.16
CA PHE A 158 14.81 -9.10 -1.40
C PHE A 158 15.34 -8.27 -2.55
N LYS A 159 15.64 -8.94 -3.67
CA LYS A 159 15.76 -8.27 -4.94
C LYS A 159 14.37 -7.92 -5.45
N MET A 160 14.03 -6.63 -5.42
CA MET A 160 12.77 -6.16 -5.97
C MET A 160 12.86 -6.12 -7.49
N GLU A 161 11.82 -6.62 -8.14
CA GLU A 161 11.57 -6.55 -9.57
C GLU A 161 10.34 -5.70 -9.84
N THR A 162 10.21 -5.16 -11.04
CA THR A 162 9.05 -4.37 -11.44
C THR A 162 8.13 -5.18 -12.34
N VAL A 163 6.82 -5.10 -12.09
CA VAL A 163 5.78 -5.79 -12.84
C VAL A 163 4.58 -4.86 -13.03
N SER A 164 3.68 -5.20 -13.95
CA SER A 164 2.44 -4.44 -14.17
C SER A 164 1.21 -5.32 -14.24
N VAL A 165 0.06 -4.75 -13.90
CA VAL A 165 -1.27 -5.29 -14.18
C VAL A 165 -2.02 -4.27 -15.02
N LYS A 166 -2.63 -4.68 -16.12
CA LYS A 166 -3.38 -3.81 -17.03
C LYS A 166 -4.57 -4.53 -17.63
N THR A 167 -5.78 -3.99 -17.46
CA THR A 167 -7.01 -4.55 -18.02
C THR A 167 -8.13 -3.51 -18.08
N SER A 168 -9.22 -3.85 -18.78
CA SER A 168 -10.53 -3.23 -18.62
C SER A 168 -11.30 -3.87 -17.47
N ILE A 169 -12.11 -3.09 -16.76
CA ILE A 169 -12.93 -3.55 -15.64
C ILE A 169 -14.09 -4.39 -16.17
N GLU A 170 -14.24 -5.61 -15.65
CA GLU A 170 -15.38 -6.49 -15.92
C GLU A 170 -16.30 -6.56 -14.69
N ASN A 171 -15.70 -6.69 -13.51
CA ASN A 171 -16.43 -6.86 -12.25
C ASN A 171 -16.20 -5.66 -11.34
N SER A 172 -14.95 -5.52 -10.86
CA SER A 172 -14.52 -4.43 -10.00
C SER A 172 -13.01 -4.34 -10.04
N ILE A 173 -12.46 -3.15 -9.79
CA ILE A 173 -11.00 -2.93 -9.76
C ILE A 173 -10.30 -3.93 -8.84
N TYR A 174 -10.87 -4.18 -7.65
CA TYR A 174 -10.27 -5.10 -6.69
C TYR A 174 -10.22 -6.54 -7.24
N LEU A 175 -11.36 -7.08 -7.69
CA LEU A 175 -11.42 -8.45 -8.19
C LEU A 175 -10.59 -8.65 -9.46
N ASP A 176 -10.68 -7.70 -10.40
CA ASP A 176 -9.99 -7.81 -11.69
C ASP A 176 -8.47 -7.64 -11.51
N ALA A 177 -8.01 -6.76 -10.61
CA ALA A 177 -6.58 -6.61 -10.31
C ALA A 177 -6.03 -7.81 -9.53
N ASN A 178 -6.77 -8.31 -8.52
CA ASN A 178 -6.36 -9.46 -7.72
C ASN A 178 -6.28 -10.73 -8.59
N ARG A 179 -7.24 -10.96 -9.50
CA ARG A 179 -7.21 -12.06 -10.49
C ARG A 179 -5.95 -12.03 -11.36
N LEU A 180 -5.42 -10.85 -11.65
CA LEU A 180 -4.20 -10.65 -12.44
C LEU A 180 -2.92 -10.70 -11.60
N GLY A 181 -3.03 -10.98 -10.29
CA GLY A 181 -1.88 -11.12 -9.39
C GLY A 181 -1.42 -9.81 -8.74
N ALA A 182 -2.21 -8.72 -8.78
CA ALA A 182 -1.90 -7.52 -8.02
C ALA A 182 -2.07 -7.77 -6.50
N PRO A 183 -1.03 -7.55 -5.67
CA PRO A 183 -1.15 -7.69 -4.23
C PRO A 183 -2.08 -6.63 -3.60
N ASP A 184 -2.77 -6.97 -2.51
CA ASP A 184 -3.71 -6.08 -1.81
C ASP A 184 -3.12 -4.70 -1.47
N LYS A 185 -1.85 -4.67 -1.04
CA LYS A 185 -1.11 -3.43 -0.75
C LYS A 185 -1.13 -2.47 -1.94
N VAL A 186 -0.89 -2.98 -3.15
CA VAL A 186 -0.82 -2.21 -4.39
C VAL A 186 -2.20 -1.70 -4.79
N ILE A 187 -3.22 -2.56 -4.68
CA ILE A 187 -4.61 -2.19 -4.96
C ILE A 187 -5.07 -1.07 -4.01
N GLN A 188 -4.68 -1.15 -2.73
CA GLN A 188 -4.97 -0.10 -1.76
C GLN A 188 -4.24 1.21 -2.09
N GLN A 189 -2.95 1.15 -2.45
CA GLN A 189 -2.20 2.33 -2.91
C GLN A 189 -2.88 2.99 -4.11
N PHE A 190 -3.31 2.20 -5.11
CA PHE A 190 -4.09 2.67 -6.24
C PHE A 190 -5.37 3.38 -5.80
N ALA A 191 -6.18 2.74 -4.95
CA ALA A 191 -7.44 3.32 -4.47
C ALA A 191 -7.23 4.67 -3.79
N ASN A 192 -6.21 4.78 -2.92
CA ASN A 192 -5.84 6.00 -2.21
C ASN A 192 -5.39 7.14 -3.15
N ILE A 193 -4.85 6.83 -4.34
CA ILE A 193 -4.44 7.85 -5.31
C ILE A 193 -5.68 8.48 -5.96
N TYR A 194 -6.66 7.66 -6.36
CA TYR A 194 -7.82 8.12 -7.12
C TYR A 194 -9.03 8.50 -6.26
N GLU A 195 -9.07 8.19 -4.96
CA GLU A 195 -10.21 8.52 -4.08
C GLU A 195 -10.60 10.01 -4.06
N TYR A 196 -9.68 10.90 -4.45
CA TYR A 196 -9.91 12.34 -4.50
C TYR A 196 -10.46 12.84 -5.84
N SER A 197 -10.19 12.12 -6.93
CA SER A 197 -10.56 12.50 -8.29
C SER A 197 -11.69 11.66 -8.86
N VAL A 198 -11.91 10.47 -8.31
CA VAL A 198 -12.88 9.48 -8.77
C VAL A 198 -13.79 9.10 -7.61
N ASP A 199 -15.10 9.10 -7.88
CA ASP A 199 -16.04 8.38 -7.04
C ASP A 199 -16.18 6.94 -7.51
N PHE A 200 -15.53 6.00 -6.83
CA PHE A 200 -15.52 4.59 -7.23
C PHE A 200 -16.91 3.94 -7.32
N GLN A 201 -17.93 4.48 -6.66
CA GLN A 201 -19.30 3.94 -6.75
C GLN A 201 -20.07 4.48 -7.96
N ARG A 202 -19.70 5.65 -8.48
CA ARG A 202 -20.50 6.37 -9.48
C ARG A 202 -19.79 6.53 -10.81
N ASP A 203 -18.48 6.65 -10.78
CA ASP A 203 -17.69 7.00 -11.96
C ASP A 203 -17.18 5.76 -12.71
N ILE A 204 -17.03 4.61 -12.03
CA ILE A 204 -16.59 3.35 -12.64
C ILE A 204 -17.72 2.69 -13.44
N GLN A 205 -17.39 2.17 -14.62
CA GLN A 205 -18.25 1.32 -15.44
C GLN A 205 -17.46 0.12 -16.00
N PRO A 206 -18.14 -0.99 -16.34
CA PRO A 206 -17.52 -2.04 -17.14
C PRO A 206 -16.92 -1.47 -18.43
N GLY A 207 -15.71 -1.91 -18.77
CA GLY A 207 -14.93 -1.40 -19.90
C GLY A 207 -13.95 -0.26 -19.55
N ASP A 208 -14.06 0.37 -18.38
CA ASP A 208 -13.06 1.36 -17.93
C ASP A 208 -11.68 0.70 -17.77
N GLU A 209 -10.63 1.34 -18.26
CA GLU A 209 -9.28 0.78 -18.25
C GLU A 209 -8.47 1.25 -17.04
N PHE A 210 -7.68 0.34 -16.45
CA PHE A 210 -6.68 0.68 -15.44
C PHE A 210 -5.35 -0.04 -15.67
N GLU A 211 -4.29 0.57 -15.13
CA GLU A 211 -2.94 0.01 -15.10
C GLU A 211 -2.29 0.30 -13.75
N MET A 212 -1.66 -0.71 -13.15
CA MET A 212 -0.85 -0.61 -11.94
C MET A 212 0.56 -1.12 -12.26
N PHE A 213 1.58 -0.28 -12.08
CA PHE A 213 2.98 -0.65 -12.28
C PHE A 213 3.74 -0.52 -10.95
N PHE A 214 4.24 -1.64 -10.43
CA PHE A 214 4.66 -1.76 -9.03
C PHE A 214 5.85 -2.69 -8.85
N GLU A 215 6.47 -2.62 -7.68
CA GLU A 215 7.59 -3.47 -7.28
C GLU A 215 7.09 -4.74 -6.55
N VAL A 216 7.74 -5.86 -6.79
CA VAL A 216 7.52 -7.14 -6.09
C VAL A 216 8.84 -7.84 -5.81
N ALA A 217 8.88 -8.69 -4.79
CA ALA A 217 9.90 -9.72 -4.68
C ALA A 217 9.27 -11.08 -4.94
N LYS A 218 9.98 -11.92 -5.69
CA LYS A 218 9.58 -13.28 -5.98
C LYS A 218 10.53 -14.29 -5.32
N ASP A 219 10.00 -15.45 -4.97
CA ASP A 219 10.83 -16.58 -4.56
C ASP A 219 11.46 -17.31 -5.77
N SER A 220 12.21 -18.39 -5.51
CA SER A 220 12.82 -19.21 -6.56
C SER A 220 11.82 -19.93 -7.46
N ARG A 221 10.55 -20.04 -7.05
CA ARG A 221 9.45 -20.61 -7.84
C ARG A 221 8.71 -19.54 -8.67
N GLY A 222 9.08 -18.28 -8.52
CA GLY A 222 8.45 -17.14 -9.20
C GLY A 222 7.22 -16.59 -8.49
N GLU A 223 6.87 -17.12 -7.31
CA GLU A 223 5.71 -16.66 -6.53
C GLU A 223 6.01 -15.32 -5.87
N ILE A 224 5.05 -14.39 -5.89
CA ILE A 224 5.20 -13.08 -5.23
C ILE A 224 5.16 -13.28 -3.71
N VAL A 225 6.30 -13.10 -3.05
CA VAL A 225 6.42 -13.21 -1.59
C VAL A 225 6.36 -11.85 -0.89
N LYS A 226 6.60 -10.75 -1.62
CA LYS A 226 6.53 -9.40 -1.06
C LYS A 226 6.07 -8.37 -2.10
N ALA A 227 5.22 -7.44 -1.68
CA ALA A 227 4.80 -6.30 -2.47
C ALA A 227 5.55 -5.02 -2.05
N GLY A 228 6.20 -4.38 -3.01
CA GLY A 228 6.84 -3.07 -2.88
C GLY A 228 5.84 -1.94 -3.11
N ASP A 229 6.30 -0.86 -3.73
CA ASP A 229 5.48 0.32 -3.95
C ASP A 229 4.91 0.37 -5.37
N LEU A 230 3.69 0.91 -5.47
CA LEU A 230 3.12 1.35 -6.74
C LEU A 230 3.96 2.53 -7.27
N LEU A 231 4.60 2.34 -8.42
CA LEU A 231 5.48 3.33 -9.04
C LEU A 231 4.74 4.23 -10.03
N TYR A 232 3.81 3.64 -10.80
CA TYR A 232 2.96 4.33 -11.76
C TYR A 232 1.57 3.73 -11.77
N THR A 233 0.58 4.56 -12.04
CA THR A 233 -0.79 4.12 -12.29
C THR A 233 -1.46 4.92 -13.38
N SER A 234 -2.35 4.25 -14.12
CA SER A 234 -3.28 4.84 -15.06
C SER A 234 -4.70 4.41 -14.74
N PHE A 235 -5.66 5.31 -14.87
CA PHE A 235 -7.07 4.96 -14.77
C PHE A 235 -7.91 5.87 -15.67
N SER A 236 -8.82 5.29 -16.44
CA SER A 236 -9.61 5.98 -17.45
C SER A 236 -11.12 5.86 -17.24
N PRO A 237 -11.67 6.31 -16.09
CA PRO A 237 -13.11 6.23 -15.84
C PRO A 237 -13.87 7.05 -16.88
N ARG A 238 -14.83 6.43 -17.55
CA ARG A 238 -15.62 7.02 -18.64
C ARG A 238 -14.75 7.63 -19.74
N GLY A 239 -13.61 6.99 -20.02
CA GLY A 239 -12.63 7.41 -21.02
C GLY A 239 -11.76 8.61 -20.62
N LYS A 240 -11.89 9.15 -19.40
CA LYS A 240 -11.05 10.25 -18.93
C LYS A 240 -9.79 9.74 -18.26
N LYS A 241 -8.72 9.57 -19.04
CA LYS A 241 -7.42 9.08 -18.56
C LYS A 241 -6.79 10.00 -17.52
N MET A 242 -6.30 9.41 -16.44
CA MET A 242 -5.57 10.05 -15.36
C MET A 242 -4.36 9.19 -14.97
N ASP A 243 -3.19 9.80 -15.06
CA ASP A 243 -1.90 9.15 -14.84
C ASP A 243 -1.20 9.76 -13.63
N TYR A 244 -0.57 8.91 -12.81
CA TYR A 244 0.19 9.36 -11.65
C TYR A 244 1.49 8.57 -11.46
N TYR A 245 2.53 9.27 -11.03
CA TYR A 245 3.88 8.74 -10.81
C TYR A 245 4.33 8.99 -9.37
N LEU A 246 4.96 7.99 -8.76
CA LEU A 246 5.58 8.10 -7.44
C LEU A 246 6.82 9.00 -7.50
N PHE A 247 6.87 10.01 -6.64
CA PHE A 247 8.02 10.89 -6.48
C PHE A 247 8.21 11.30 -5.01
N THR A 248 9.48 11.28 -4.59
CA THR A 248 9.90 11.75 -3.28
C THR A 248 10.37 13.20 -3.41
N ASP A 249 9.71 14.12 -2.71
CA ASP A 249 10.10 15.53 -2.73
C ASP A 249 11.40 15.78 -1.93
N ALA A 250 11.97 16.99 -2.04
CA ALA A 250 13.20 17.37 -1.34
C ALA A 250 13.09 17.34 0.21
N LYS A 251 11.89 17.19 0.76
CA LYS A 251 11.66 17.02 2.20
C LYS A 251 11.55 15.53 2.60
N GLY A 252 11.83 14.61 1.66
CA GLY A 252 11.73 13.17 1.88
C GLY A 252 10.30 12.65 1.87
N ARG A 253 9.32 13.43 1.36
CA ARG A 253 7.91 13.01 1.36
C ARG A 253 7.54 12.40 0.03
N GLU A 254 7.05 11.17 0.08
CA GLU A 254 6.54 10.47 -1.09
C GLU A 254 5.10 10.87 -1.38
N ASN A 255 4.83 11.23 -2.63
CA ASN A 255 3.49 11.44 -3.14
C ASN A 255 3.41 11.02 -4.61
N PHE A 256 2.17 10.97 -5.11
CA PHE A 256 1.87 10.71 -6.50
C PHE A 256 1.56 12.01 -7.23
N TYR A 257 2.12 12.18 -8.42
CA TYR A 257 2.00 13.40 -9.23
C TYR A 257 1.65 13.07 -10.68
N ASP A 258 0.82 13.91 -11.28
CA ASP A 258 0.49 13.84 -12.69
C ASP A 258 1.67 14.26 -13.58
N ALA A 259 1.50 14.17 -14.90
CA ALA A 259 2.55 14.52 -15.85
C ALA A 259 3.06 15.99 -15.74
N ASP A 260 2.27 16.89 -15.15
CA ASP A 260 2.63 18.29 -14.92
C ASP A 260 3.27 18.51 -13.53
N GLY A 261 3.44 17.46 -12.73
CA GLY A 261 3.96 17.55 -11.38
C GLY A 261 2.92 18.03 -10.36
N LYS A 262 1.63 17.85 -10.61
CA LYS A 262 0.56 18.20 -9.66
C LYS A 262 0.11 16.96 -8.90
N THR A 263 0.01 17.07 -7.57
CA THR A 263 -0.28 15.89 -6.74
C THR A 263 -1.68 15.29 -6.99
N ALA A 264 -1.80 13.97 -6.85
CA ALA A 264 -3.08 13.27 -6.84
C ALA A 264 -4.00 13.76 -5.70
N LYS A 265 -3.42 14.10 -4.55
CA LYS A 265 -4.17 14.62 -3.40
C LYS A 265 -4.83 15.95 -3.76
N ARG A 266 -6.15 16.02 -3.64
CA ARG A 266 -6.90 17.26 -3.82
C ARG A 266 -7.04 17.99 -2.48
N LYS A 267 -7.06 19.32 -2.53
CA LYS A 267 -7.24 20.16 -1.32
C LYS A 267 -8.56 19.87 -0.60
N LEU A 268 -9.58 19.43 -1.33
CA LEU A 268 -10.91 19.13 -0.83
C LEU A 268 -11.46 17.84 -1.46
N ARG A 269 -12.14 17.00 -0.68
CA ARG A 269 -12.92 15.85 -1.15
C ARG A 269 -14.24 16.29 -1.75
N ALA A 270 -14.63 15.67 -2.86
CA ALA A 270 -15.94 15.89 -3.48
C ALA A 270 -17.09 15.28 -2.66
N THR A 271 -16.82 14.17 -1.96
CA THR A 271 -17.80 13.40 -1.18
C THR A 271 -17.31 13.20 0.27
N PRO A 272 -17.68 14.08 1.22
CA PRO A 272 -17.22 14.04 2.61
C PRO A 272 -18.03 13.08 3.52
N VAL A 273 -18.63 12.04 2.95
CA VAL A 273 -19.42 11.03 3.66
C VAL A 273 -19.33 9.70 2.90
N ASN A 274 -18.88 8.64 3.57
CA ASN A 274 -18.67 7.35 2.92
C ASN A 274 -20.01 6.60 2.78
N GLY A 275 -20.21 5.91 1.66
CA GLY A 275 -21.40 5.07 1.42
C GLY A 275 -22.72 5.83 1.23
N ALA A 276 -22.67 7.14 0.97
CA ALA A 276 -23.88 7.95 0.78
C ALA A 276 -24.26 8.09 -0.71
N ARG A 277 -25.56 8.10 -1.00
CA ARG A 277 -26.07 8.34 -2.36
C ARG A 277 -26.29 9.83 -2.61
N LEU A 278 -25.95 10.32 -3.80
CA LEU A 278 -26.33 11.68 -4.20
C LEU A 278 -27.84 11.74 -4.43
N SER A 279 -28.55 12.42 -3.53
CA SER A 279 -30.00 12.60 -3.62
C SER A 279 -30.39 13.85 -4.40
N SER A 280 -29.55 14.88 -4.40
CA SER A 280 -29.83 16.12 -5.12
C SER A 280 -28.54 16.86 -5.50
N SER A 281 -28.48 17.30 -6.77
CA SER A 281 -27.31 17.97 -7.35
C SER A 281 -27.36 19.49 -7.16
N TYR A 282 -26.19 20.14 -7.28
CA TYR A 282 -26.06 21.59 -7.37
C TYR A 282 -26.75 22.14 -8.63
N GLY A 283 -27.46 23.27 -8.51
CA GLY A 283 -28.10 23.95 -9.65
C GLY A 283 -29.57 24.32 -9.45
N ARG A 284 -30.18 24.96 -10.45
CA ARG A 284 -31.61 25.35 -10.41
C ARG A 284 -32.50 24.11 -10.51
N ARG A 285 -33.30 23.85 -9.49
CA ARG A 285 -34.27 22.74 -9.44
C ARG A 285 -35.57 23.15 -8.79
N LYS A 286 -36.64 22.36 -9.00
CA LYS A 286 -37.90 22.51 -8.27
C LYS A 286 -37.64 22.22 -6.79
N HIS A 287 -37.99 23.16 -5.92
CA HIS A 287 -37.78 23.04 -4.48
C HIS A 287 -38.82 22.09 -3.88
N PRO A 288 -38.42 21.08 -3.10
CA PRO A 288 -39.33 20.00 -2.68
C PRO A 288 -40.40 20.46 -1.70
N ILE A 289 -40.14 21.53 -0.93
CA ILE A 289 -41.11 22.08 0.03
C ILE A 289 -41.99 23.15 -0.62
N SER A 290 -41.40 24.23 -1.13
CA SER A 290 -42.15 25.34 -1.73
C SER A 290 -42.62 25.17 -3.18
N GLY A 291 -42.18 24.14 -3.93
CA GLY A 291 -42.62 23.89 -5.30
C GLY A 291 -42.05 24.80 -6.40
N TYR A 292 -41.37 25.91 -6.06
CA TYR A 292 -40.77 26.84 -7.03
C TYR A 292 -39.35 26.43 -7.47
N ARG A 293 -38.88 26.91 -8.64
CA ARG A 293 -37.49 26.71 -9.10
C ARG A 293 -36.53 27.52 -8.21
N LYS A 294 -35.82 26.85 -7.29
CA LYS A 294 -34.81 27.46 -6.41
C LYS A 294 -33.42 26.96 -6.79
N MET A 295 -32.42 27.84 -6.63
CA MET A 295 -31.03 27.45 -6.75
C MET A 295 -30.64 26.57 -5.55
N HIS A 296 -30.22 25.35 -5.82
CA HIS A 296 -29.60 24.49 -4.82
C HIS A 296 -28.11 24.78 -4.79
N THR A 297 -27.65 25.35 -3.68
CA THR A 297 -26.29 25.91 -3.56
C THR A 297 -25.24 24.94 -3.02
N GLY A 298 -25.61 23.66 -2.93
CA GLY A 298 -24.76 22.57 -2.49
C GLY A 298 -25.14 21.27 -3.20
N VAL A 299 -24.73 20.15 -2.64
CA VAL A 299 -25.14 18.80 -3.01
C VAL A 299 -25.66 18.07 -1.78
N ASP A 300 -26.69 17.24 -1.98
CA ASP A 300 -27.34 16.51 -0.90
C ASP A 300 -26.97 15.03 -0.99
N PHE A 301 -26.26 14.53 0.01
CA PHE A 301 -25.90 13.12 0.14
C PHE A 301 -26.84 12.44 1.14
N ALA A 302 -27.74 11.59 0.65
CA ALA A 302 -28.60 10.80 1.53
C ALA A 302 -27.80 9.65 2.15
N ALA A 303 -27.83 9.58 3.47
CA ALA A 303 -27.18 8.56 4.28
C ALA A 303 -27.97 8.38 5.59
N PRO A 304 -27.89 7.21 6.25
CA PRO A 304 -28.52 7.01 7.54
C PRO A 304 -28.11 8.07 8.57
N SER A 305 -29.04 8.40 9.49
CA SER A 305 -28.70 9.26 10.63
C SER A 305 -27.57 8.62 11.44
N GLY A 306 -26.57 9.41 11.83
CA GLY A 306 -25.40 8.90 12.54
C GLY A 306 -24.23 8.50 11.64
N THR A 307 -24.35 8.49 10.30
CA THR A 307 -23.19 8.26 9.43
C THR A 307 -22.11 9.33 9.66
N PRO A 308 -20.82 8.97 9.83
CA PRO A 308 -19.74 9.94 10.02
C PRO A 308 -19.60 10.92 8.85
N ILE A 309 -19.46 12.20 9.17
CA ILE A 309 -19.15 13.28 8.23
C ILE A 309 -17.69 13.67 8.43
N LEU A 310 -16.94 13.69 7.33
CA LEU A 310 -15.51 13.94 7.31
C LEU A 310 -15.22 15.38 6.88
N ALA A 311 -14.15 15.98 7.39
CA ALA A 311 -13.63 17.24 6.86
C ALA A 311 -13.12 17.00 5.43
N ALA A 312 -13.72 17.67 4.45
CA ALA A 312 -13.33 17.54 3.05
C ALA A 312 -11.87 17.93 2.80
N GLY A 313 -11.30 18.82 3.62
CA GLY A 313 -9.90 19.21 3.57
C GLY A 313 -9.40 19.72 4.90
N THR A 314 -8.08 19.80 5.03
CA THR A 314 -7.42 20.38 6.19
C THR A 314 -7.75 21.87 6.32
N GLY A 315 -8.02 22.35 7.53
CA GLY A 315 -8.41 23.74 7.74
C GLY A 315 -8.78 24.07 9.18
N THR A 316 -9.44 25.21 9.36
CA THR A 316 -9.92 25.69 10.67
C THR A 316 -11.42 25.87 10.63
N ILE A 317 -12.12 25.35 11.65
CA ILE A 317 -13.56 25.56 11.82
C ILE A 317 -13.83 27.05 12.07
N GLU A 318 -14.47 27.73 11.12
CA GLU A 318 -14.90 29.13 11.26
C GLU A 318 -16.18 29.25 12.07
N PHE A 319 -17.04 28.23 12.00
CA PHE A 319 -18.33 28.19 12.65
C PHE A 319 -18.72 26.74 12.96
N ALA A 320 -19.26 26.52 14.15
CA ALA A 320 -19.93 25.28 14.54
C ALA A 320 -21.11 25.66 15.45
N GLY A 321 -22.33 25.32 15.04
CA GLY A 321 -23.54 25.70 15.77
C GLY A 321 -24.82 25.48 14.95
N THR A 322 -25.94 25.98 15.45
CA THR A 322 -27.20 25.98 14.68
C THR A 322 -27.23 27.18 13.72
N ASN A 323 -27.65 26.98 12.48
CA ASN A 323 -27.66 28.02 11.44
C ASN A 323 -28.96 28.01 10.61
N GLY A 324 -30.06 28.39 11.27
CA GLY A 324 -31.38 28.51 10.64
C GLY A 324 -31.80 27.24 9.89
N GLY A 325 -32.18 27.39 8.61
CA GLY A 325 -32.61 26.29 7.76
C GLY A 325 -31.55 25.19 7.55
N TYR A 326 -30.26 25.45 7.77
CA TYR A 326 -29.22 24.42 7.71
C TYR A 326 -29.19 23.52 8.95
N GLY A 327 -29.93 23.84 10.02
CA GLY A 327 -29.89 23.08 11.26
C GLY A 327 -28.51 23.16 11.92
N LYS A 328 -28.02 22.04 12.49
CA LYS A 328 -26.65 21.95 13.00
C LYS A 328 -25.67 21.96 11.84
N TYR A 329 -24.71 22.88 11.93
CA TYR A 329 -23.92 23.33 10.81
C TYR A 329 -22.46 23.57 11.23
N ILE A 330 -21.54 23.11 10.39
CA ILE A 330 -20.11 23.42 10.48
C ILE A 330 -19.68 24.11 9.19
N ARG A 331 -18.86 25.17 9.32
CA ARG A 331 -18.11 25.75 8.20
C ARG A 331 -16.62 25.72 8.50
N ILE A 332 -15.84 25.17 7.57
CA ILE A 332 -14.38 25.08 7.66
C ILE A 332 -13.77 26.00 6.61
N ARG A 333 -12.79 26.81 7.01
CA ARG A 333 -11.93 27.57 6.11
C ARG A 333 -10.67 26.76 5.82
N HIS A 334 -10.34 26.69 4.54
CA HIS A 334 -9.14 26.03 4.03
C HIS A 334 -8.18 27.09 3.46
N SER A 335 -7.06 26.64 2.92
CA SER A 335 -6.15 27.51 2.17
C SER A 335 -6.78 27.98 0.85
N ASP A 336 -6.16 28.99 0.23
CA ASP A 336 -6.47 29.42 -1.15
C ASP A 336 -7.92 29.86 -1.37
N GLY A 337 -8.51 30.52 -0.36
CA GLY A 337 -9.86 31.10 -0.48
C GLY A 337 -11.01 30.10 -0.45
N TYR A 338 -10.74 28.82 -0.19
CA TYR A 338 -11.77 27.79 -0.08
C TYR A 338 -12.42 27.73 1.30
N LYS A 339 -13.73 27.48 1.31
CA LYS A 339 -14.48 27.08 2.51
C LYS A 339 -15.41 25.93 2.18
N THR A 340 -15.64 25.06 3.15
CA THR A 340 -16.62 23.98 3.03
C THR A 340 -17.64 24.08 4.15
N ALA A 341 -18.88 23.67 3.83
CA ALA A 341 -20.00 23.78 4.73
C ALA A 341 -20.77 22.46 4.80
N TYR A 342 -21.15 22.07 6.01
CA TYR A 342 -21.79 20.79 6.32
C TYR A 342 -23.03 21.09 7.15
N ALA A 343 -24.20 20.69 6.65
CA ALA A 343 -25.49 21.02 7.23
C ALA A 343 -26.32 19.78 7.58
N HIS A 344 -27.44 20.01 8.27
CA HIS A 344 -28.43 19.03 8.72
C HIS A 344 -27.85 17.97 9.67
N MET A 345 -26.72 18.25 10.33
CA MET A 345 -26.07 17.28 11.22
C MET A 345 -26.98 16.87 12.39
N SER A 346 -26.85 15.64 12.88
CA SER A 346 -27.53 15.21 14.12
C SER A 346 -26.78 15.72 15.36
N ARG A 347 -25.43 15.64 15.31
CA ARG A 347 -24.52 16.14 16.35
C ARG A 347 -23.13 16.39 15.78
N PHE A 348 -22.36 17.22 16.48
CA PHE A 348 -20.93 17.41 16.19
C PHE A 348 -20.10 16.29 16.82
N ALA A 349 -18.92 16.03 16.27
CA ALA A 349 -17.95 15.17 16.93
C ALA A 349 -17.35 15.88 18.15
N ARG A 350 -16.82 15.10 19.11
CA ARG A 350 -16.30 15.64 20.36
C ARG A 350 -15.16 16.65 20.08
N GLY A 351 -15.26 17.83 20.70
CA GLY A 351 -14.24 18.88 20.57
C GLY A 351 -14.27 19.64 19.24
N MET A 352 -15.30 19.45 18.40
CA MET A 352 -15.48 20.25 17.18
C MET A 352 -16.19 21.56 17.53
N GLY A 353 -15.44 22.66 17.41
CA GLY A 353 -15.91 24.01 17.73
C GLY A 353 -15.17 25.07 16.93
N LYS A 354 -15.66 26.30 16.95
CA LYS A 354 -15.01 27.45 16.28
C LYS A 354 -13.55 27.58 16.73
N GLY A 355 -12.65 27.81 15.77
CA GLY A 355 -11.21 27.94 15.99
C GLY A 355 -10.45 26.61 16.01
N LYS A 356 -11.13 25.47 16.09
CA LYS A 356 -10.46 24.16 16.05
C LYS A 356 -9.84 23.90 14.69
N TYR A 357 -8.56 23.56 14.69
CA TYR A 357 -7.88 23.01 13.52
C TYR A 357 -8.32 21.56 13.30
N VAL A 358 -8.63 21.22 12.05
CA VAL A 358 -9.03 19.90 11.63
C VAL A 358 -8.21 19.46 10.43
N SER A 359 -7.81 18.20 10.43
CA SER A 359 -7.15 17.57 9.29
C SER A 359 -8.21 17.08 8.28
N GLN A 360 -7.83 16.97 7.02
CA GLN A 360 -8.63 16.25 6.02
C GLN A 360 -8.96 14.84 6.54
N ASP A 361 -10.18 14.38 6.23
CA ASP A 361 -10.74 13.10 6.68
C ASP A 361 -10.98 12.95 8.19
N GLN A 362 -10.73 13.98 8.98
CA GLN A 362 -11.13 13.98 10.37
C GLN A 362 -12.66 14.01 10.49
N ILE A 363 -13.22 13.15 11.36
CA ILE A 363 -14.65 13.17 11.68
C ILE A 363 -15.00 14.48 12.38
N ILE A 364 -15.90 15.25 11.77
CA ILE A 364 -16.36 16.55 12.28
C ILE A 364 -17.78 16.49 12.87
N GLY A 365 -18.54 15.46 12.53
CA GLY A 365 -19.88 15.23 13.06
C GLY A 365 -20.57 14.09 12.36
N TYR A 366 -21.88 14.04 12.48
CA TYR A 366 -22.67 12.90 12.02
C TYR A 366 -23.92 13.36 11.30
N VAL A 367 -24.31 12.63 10.26
CA VAL A 367 -25.51 12.87 9.44
C VAL A 367 -26.75 12.91 10.33
N GLY A 368 -27.71 13.76 9.97
CA GLY A 368 -28.99 13.90 10.67
C GLY A 368 -30.05 14.49 9.76
N THR A 369 -31.05 15.12 10.37
CA THR A 369 -32.16 15.77 9.66
C THR A 369 -32.59 17.08 10.34
N THR A 370 -31.64 17.82 10.92
CA THR A 370 -31.94 19.09 11.62
C THR A 370 -32.18 20.24 10.63
N GLY A 371 -32.97 21.25 11.02
CA GLY A 371 -33.29 22.37 10.13
C GLY A 371 -34.34 22.00 9.07
N TYR A 372 -34.28 22.63 7.90
CA TYR A 372 -35.19 22.37 6.79
C TYR A 372 -34.74 21.16 5.98
N SER A 373 -35.07 19.98 6.49
CA SER A 373 -34.72 18.69 5.92
C SER A 373 -35.95 17.79 5.87
N THR A 374 -36.16 17.09 4.75
CA THR A 374 -37.26 16.13 4.58
C THR A 374 -36.90 14.72 5.04
N GLY A 375 -35.62 14.44 5.32
CA GLY A 375 -35.15 13.14 5.79
C GLY A 375 -33.62 13.12 5.96
N PRO A 376 -33.03 12.06 6.53
CA PRO A 376 -31.60 12.02 6.82
C PRO A 376 -30.70 12.21 5.59
N HIS A 377 -29.93 13.30 5.59
CA HIS A 377 -28.95 13.60 4.55
C HIS A 377 -27.90 14.61 5.03
N LEU A 378 -26.77 14.66 4.34
CA LEU A 378 -25.79 15.74 4.44
C LEU A 378 -26.01 16.71 3.29
N HIS A 379 -26.29 17.97 3.61
CA HIS A 379 -26.18 19.07 2.65
C HIS A 379 -24.75 19.63 2.72
N TYR A 380 -24.02 19.54 1.61
CA TYR A 380 -22.62 19.90 1.49
C TYR A 380 -22.42 21.05 0.49
N GLU A 381 -21.75 22.12 0.91
CA GLU A 381 -21.40 23.23 0.02
C GLU A 381 -19.90 23.48 -0.03
N VAL A 382 -19.45 23.96 -1.19
CA VAL A 382 -18.09 24.43 -1.41
C VAL A 382 -18.15 25.89 -1.83
N HIS A 383 -17.34 26.70 -1.19
CA HIS A 383 -17.24 28.14 -1.42
C HIS A 383 -15.81 28.44 -1.84
N HIS A 384 -15.62 29.27 -2.87
CA HIS A 384 -14.31 29.75 -3.31
C HIS A 384 -14.41 31.26 -3.54
N ASN A 385 -13.57 32.04 -2.85
CA ASN A 385 -13.56 33.51 -2.91
C ASN A 385 -14.95 34.15 -2.74
N GLY A 386 -15.73 33.60 -1.79
CA GLY A 386 -17.07 34.10 -1.46
C GLY A 386 -18.21 33.58 -2.35
N GLN A 387 -17.92 32.86 -3.43
CA GLN A 387 -18.93 32.27 -4.31
C GLN A 387 -19.13 30.78 -4.01
N LYS A 388 -20.38 30.34 -3.98
CA LYS A 388 -20.71 28.90 -3.90
C LYS A 388 -20.48 28.27 -5.27
N ILE A 389 -19.72 27.19 -5.31
CA ILE A 389 -19.39 26.46 -6.54
C ILE A 389 -19.91 25.03 -6.45
N ASN A 390 -20.11 24.39 -7.60
CA ASN A 390 -20.54 23.00 -7.64
C ASN A 390 -19.45 22.08 -7.06
N PRO A 391 -19.70 21.38 -5.94
CA PRO A 391 -18.72 20.48 -5.33
C PRO A 391 -18.24 19.36 -6.25
N ARG A 392 -19.04 18.96 -7.25
CA ARG A 392 -18.62 17.97 -8.26
C ARG A 392 -17.48 18.46 -9.15
N ARG A 393 -17.24 19.77 -9.22
CA ARG A 393 -16.07 20.32 -9.92
C ARG A 393 -14.78 20.22 -9.10
N LEU A 394 -14.86 19.82 -7.82
CA LEU A 394 -13.66 19.60 -7.00
C LEU A 394 -12.75 18.50 -7.58
N SER A 395 -13.32 17.46 -8.20
CA SER A 395 -12.52 16.42 -8.89
C SER A 395 -11.75 16.97 -10.10
N GLN A 396 -12.23 18.09 -10.67
CA GLN A 396 -11.57 18.82 -11.75
C GLN A 396 -10.51 19.81 -11.25
N LEU A 397 -10.50 20.15 -9.96
CA LEU A 397 -9.44 21.00 -9.41
C LEU A 397 -8.12 20.24 -9.49
N SER A 398 -7.09 20.90 -9.99
CA SER A 398 -5.77 20.30 -10.07
C SER A 398 -5.14 20.14 -8.68
N GLY A 399 -4.21 19.19 -8.57
CA GLY A 399 -3.38 19.03 -7.39
C GLY A 399 -2.54 20.28 -7.13
N LYS A 400 -1.97 20.36 -5.93
CA LYS A 400 -0.89 21.32 -5.69
C LYS A 400 0.32 20.94 -6.58
N PRO A 401 0.86 21.88 -7.39
CA PRO A 401 2.06 21.61 -8.16
C PRO A 401 3.28 21.44 -7.22
N LEU A 402 4.24 20.64 -7.66
CA LEU A 402 5.61 20.68 -7.15
C LEU A 402 6.17 22.10 -7.28
N SER A 403 7.11 22.44 -6.41
CA SER A 403 7.86 23.69 -6.57
C SER A 403 8.72 23.62 -7.83
N SER A 404 8.95 24.76 -8.48
CA SER A 404 9.60 24.82 -9.80
C SER A 404 11.00 24.21 -9.81
N ASP A 405 11.73 24.29 -8.70
CA ASP A 405 13.04 23.67 -8.46
C ASP A 405 13.00 22.14 -8.47
N GLN A 406 11.85 21.52 -8.15
CA GLN A 406 11.70 20.06 -8.11
C GLN A 406 11.27 19.45 -9.46
N ILE A 407 10.78 20.26 -10.40
CA ILE A 407 10.27 19.79 -11.69
C ILE A 407 11.33 19.03 -12.51
N PRO A 408 12.61 19.46 -12.59
CA PRO A 408 13.64 18.69 -13.32
C PRO A 408 13.87 17.29 -12.74
N ALA A 409 13.97 17.17 -11.41
CA ALA A 409 14.14 15.90 -10.73
C ALA A 409 12.92 14.98 -10.94
N PHE A 410 11.71 15.54 -10.87
CA PHE A 410 10.48 14.82 -11.16
C PHE A 410 10.44 14.28 -12.60
N LYS A 411 10.80 15.10 -13.60
CA LYS A 411 10.86 14.68 -15.01
C LYS A 411 11.86 13.52 -15.21
N SER A 412 13.02 13.59 -14.57
CA SER A 412 14.02 12.51 -14.61
C SER A 412 13.49 11.22 -13.97
N ARG A 413 12.84 11.32 -12.79
CA ARG A 413 12.22 10.17 -12.14
C ARG A 413 11.12 9.54 -12.99
N ARG A 414 10.27 10.36 -13.62
CA ARG A 414 9.22 9.90 -14.54
C ARG A 414 9.81 9.11 -15.71
N ALA A 415 10.82 9.66 -16.39
CA ALA A 415 11.49 8.97 -17.50
C ALA A 415 12.10 7.62 -17.06
N LYS A 416 12.66 7.55 -15.84
CA LYS A 416 13.15 6.28 -15.27
C LYS A 416 12.00 5.29 -15.04
N ILE A 417 10.87 5.73 -14.48
CA ILE A 417 9.68 4.89 -14.27
C ILE A 417 9.13 4.39 -15.61
N ASP A 418 8.98 5.26 -16.61
CA ASP A 418 8.52 4.89 -17.95
C ASP A 418 9.43 3.83 -18.59
N LYS A 419 10.75 3.98 -18.47
CA LYS A 419 11.72 2.99 -18.98
C LYS A 419 11.60 1.65 -18.26
N MET A 420 11.47 1.65 -16.93
CA MET A 420 11.24 0.40 -16.19
C MET A 420 9.91 -0.23 -16.60
N ARG A 421 8.84 0.56 -16.72
CA ARG A 421 7.51 0.11 -17.12
C ARG A 421 7.51 -0.55 -18.49
N SER A 422 8.20 0.03 -19.48
CA SER A 422 8.28 -0.54 -20.83
C SER A 422 9.06 -1.86 -20.91
N LEU A 423 9.94 -2.13 -19.94
CA LEU A 423 10.76 -3.34 -19.89
C LEU A 423 10.18 -4.43 -18.97
N SER A 424 9.15 -4.09 -18.20
CA SER A 424 8.60 -4.98 -17.18
C SER A 424 7.49 -5.86 -17.75
N PRO A 425 7.36 -7.11 -17.25
CA PRO A 425 6.27 -7.97 -17.67
C PRO A 425 4.91 -7.45 -17.18
N VAL A 426 3.88 -7.71 -18.00
CA VAL A 426 2.48 -7.57 -17.59
C VAL A 426 2.03 -8.92 -17.04
N LEU A 427 1.66 -8.96 -15.77
CA LEU A 427 1.12 -10.16 -15.14
C LEU A 427 -0.16 -10.60 -15.86
N GLN A 428 -0.27 -11.90 -16.03
CA GLN A 428 -1.42 -12.57 -16.60
C GLN A 428 -2.08 -13.40 -15.50
N PRO A 429 -3.39 -13.68 -15.59
CA PRO A 429 -4.02 -14.54 -14.61
C PRO A 429 -3.37 -15.92 -14.67
N GLU A 430 -3.15 -16.55 -13.52
CA GLU A 430 -2.68 -17.93 -13.52
C GLU A 430 -3.72 -18.81 -14.25
N PRO A 431 -3.28 -19.74 -15.11
CA PRO A 431 -4.19 -20.64 -15.77
C PRO A 431 -4.94 -21.44 -14.70
N ILE A 432 -6.26 -21.30 -14.66
CA ILE A 432 -7.10 -22.16 -13.83
C ILE A 432 -6.88 -23.58 -14.37
N LEU A 433 -6.20 -24.42 -13.59
CA LEU A 433 -6.08 -25.84 -13.89
C LEU A 433 -7.50 -26.41 -13.73
N ASN A 434 -8.24 -26.48 -14.83
CA ASN A 434 -9.50 -27.19 -14.86
C ASN A 434 -9.17 -28.66 -14.62
N ALA A 435 -9.31 -29.11 -13.37
CA ALA A 435 -9.40 -30.54 -13.09
C ALA A 435 -10.64 -31.04 -13.85
N GLU A 436 -10.43 -31.64 -15.02
CA GLU A 436 -11.42 -32.48 -15.65
C GLU A 436 -11.80 -33.55 -14.63
N LEU A 437 -12.93 -33.36 -13.96
CA LEU A 437 -13.64 -34.44 -13.29
C LEU A 437 -14.03 -35.42 -14.39
N THR A 438 -13.14 -36.39 -14.65
CA THR A 438 -13.46 -37.61 -15.38
C THR A 438 -14.51 -38.33 -14.55
N VAL A 439 -15.78 -38.01 -14.82
CA VAL A 439 -16.91 -38.84 -14.40
C VAL A 439 -16.74 -40.15 -15.16
N THR A 440 -16.12 -41.13 -14.51
CA THR A 440 -16.17 -42.51 -14.96
C THR A 440 -17.61 -42.96 -14.80
N GLY A 441 -18.35 -42.90 -15.91
CA GLY A 441 -19.70 -43.42 -16.02
C GLY A 441 -19.71 -44.89 -15.59
N LYS A 442 -20.34 -45.16 -14.45
CA LYS A 442 -20.68 -46.52 -14.04
C LYS A 442 -21.83 -46.96 -14.93
N SER A 443 -21.54 -47.94 -15.77
CA SER A 443 -22.45 -48.62 -16.69
C SER A 443 -23.70 -49.13 -15.98
N ASP A 444 -24.85 -48.87 -16.60
CA ASP A 444 -26.13 -49.46 -16.28
C ASP A 444 -26.06 -50.99 -16.25
N ALA A 445 -26.54 -51.59 -15.17
CA ALA A 445 -26.91 -52.99 -15.11
C ALA A 445 -28.40 -53.14 -15.47
N PRO A 446 -28.80 -54.19 -16.20
CA PRO A 446 -30.14 -54.27 -16.78
C PRO A 446 -31.18 -54.69 -15.72
N LEU A 447 -32.38 -54.13 -15.89
CA LEU A 447 -33.61 -54.62 -15.27
C LEU A 447 -33.86 -56.06 -15.73
N ILE A 448 -34.06 -56.96 -14.78
CA ILE A 448 -34.61 -58.31 -15.00
C ILE A 448 -36.06 -58.26 -14.52
N ASP A 449 -36.94 -58.86 -15.34
CA ASP A 449 -38.38 -59.08 -15.19
C ASP A 449 -38.85 -59.56 -13.80
#